data_AF-A0A4S3FFB3-F1
#
_entry.id   AF-A0A4S3FFB3-F1
#
_cell.length_a   1.000
_cell.length_b   1.000
_cell.length_c   1.000
_cell.angle_alpha   90.00
_cell.angle_beta   90.00
_cell.angle_gamma   90.00
#
_symmetry.space_group_name_H-M   'P 1'
#
loop_
_entity.id
_entity.type
_entity.pdbx_description
1 polymer ?
#
loop_
_entity_poly.entity_id
_entity_poly.type
_entity_poly.pdbx_seq_one_letter_code
_entity_poly.pdbx_strand_id
1 'polypeptide(L)'
;MQANKWVVGDEYDEAAFARLKRALGDLQYSVRDHWNGVAGSQEIQHWTAVGSRGQLTIESETYVGLSVEGLSSLIADLKVQYEQTL
;
A
#
# COMPACT_ATOMS: atom_id res chain seq x y z
N MET A 1 -10.76 -0.04 17.34
CA MET A 1 -9.60 0.25 16.47
C MET A 1 -10.18 0.84 15.19
N GLN A 2 -9.75 2.03 14.78
CA GLN A 2 -10.32 2.70 13.60
C GLN A 2 -9.53 2.30 12.35
N ALA A 3 -10.23 2.11 11.23
CA ALA A 3 -9.61 2.00 9.92
C ALA A 3 -9.26 3.40 9.42
N ASN A 4 -8.17 3.51 8.67
CA ASN A 4 -7.70 4.75 8.06
C ASN A 4 -7.24 4.48 6.63
N LYS A 5 -7.20 5.53 5.79
CA LYS A 5 -6.63 5.52 4.44
C LYS A 5 -5.47 6.51 4.40
N TRP A 6 -4.35 6.09 3.82
CA TRP A 6 -3.20 6.93 3.55
C TRP A 6 -2.95 6.99 2.06
N VAL A 7 -2.98 8.21 1.49
CA VAL A 7 -2.54 8.49 0.12
C VAL A 7 -1.03 8.72 0.14
N VAL A 8 -0.29 7.85 -0.54
CA VAL A 8 1.18 7.86 -0.61
C VAL A 8 1.66 8.85 -1.69
N GLY A 9 0.87 9.02 -2.76
CA GLY A 9 1.11 9.98 -3.86
C GLY A 9 -0.15 10.19 -4.71
N ASP A 10 -0.20 11.31 -5.43
CA ASP A 10 -1.35 11.76 -6.24
C ASP A 10 -1.41 11.10 -7.64
N GLU A 11 -0.35 10.40 -8.05
CA GLU A 11 -0.23 9.65 -9.30
C GLU A 11 0.58 8.37 -9.10
N TYR A 12 0.49 7.42 -10.03
CA TYR A 12 1.28 6.20 -9.95
C TYR A 12 2.78 6.52 -10.10
N ASP A 13 3.53 6.23 -9.05
CA ASP A 13 4.99 6.37 -9.03
C ASP A 13 5.60 5.01 -8.67
N GLU A 14 6.38 4.45 -9.61
CA GLU A 14 7.00 3.13 -9.46
C GLU A 14 8.00 3.08 -8.29
N ALA A 15 8.71 4.19 -8.03
CA ALA A 15 9.65 4.28 -6.93
C ALA A 15 8.92 4.32 -5.58
N ALA A 16 7.82 5.05 -5.47
CA ALA A 16 6.94 5.05 -4.30
C ALA A 16 6.36 3.65 -4.06
N PHE A 17 5.95 2.95 -5.12
CA PHE A 17 5.44 1.59 -5.01
C PHE A 17 6.52 0.60 -4.55
N ALA A 18 7.73 0.69 -5.09
CA ALA A 18 8.87 -0.13 -4.68
C ALA A 18 9.26 0.12 -3.21
N ARG A 19 9.29 1.39 -2.80
CA ARG A 19 9.56 1.81 -1.43
C ARG A 19 8.49 1.29 -0.46
N LEU A 20 7.22 1.35 -0.85
CA LEU A 20 6.11 0.79 -0.07
C LEU A 20 6.25 -0.73 0.11
N LYS A 21 6.55 -1.46 -0.97
CA LYS A 21 6.77 -2.92 -0.91
C LYS A 21 7.91 -3.29 0.04
N ARG A 22 8.99 -2.51 0.03
CA ARG A 22 10.11 -2.73 0.94
C ARG A 22 9.72 -2.45 2.39
N ALA A 23 9.03 -1.35 2.66
CA ALA A 23 8.53 -1.04 4.00
C ALA A 23 7.58 -2.12 4.55
N LEU A 24 6.72 -2.69 3.70
CA LEU A 24 5.88 -3.84 4.05
C LEU A 24 6.71 -5.07 4.42
N GLY A 25 7.75 -5.36 3.64
CA GLY A 25 8.67 -6.48 3.89
C GLY A 25 9.43 -6.32 5.21
N ASP A 26 9.92 -5.12 5.52
CA ASP A 26 10.61 -4.82 6.79
C ASP A 26 9.68 -5.00 8.00
N LEU A 27 8.38 -4.72 7.83
CA LEU A 27 7.34 -4.96 8.83
C LEU A 27 6.80 -6.40 8.81
N GLN A 28 7.41 -7.30 8.04
CA GLN A 28 7.05 -8.71 7.92
C GLN A 28 5.63 -8.95 7.39
N TYR A 29 5.09 -8.01 6.62
CA TYR A 29 3.85 -8.21 5.86
C TYR A 29 4.15 -8.96 4.58
N SER A 30 3.33 -9.96 4.28
CA SER A 30 3.40 -10.72 3.04
C SER A 30 2.17 -10.47 2.20
N VAL A 31 2.35 -10.24 0.89
CA VAL A 31 1.24 -10.15 -0.07
C VAL A 31 0.60 -11.52 -0.17
N ARG A 32 -0.70 -11.60 0.18
CA ARG A 32 -1.49 -12.83 0.15
C ARG A 32 -2.35 -12.93 -1.09
N ASP A 33 -2.83 -11.79 -1.56
CA ASP A 33 -3.66 -11.69 -2.75
C ASP A 33 -3.22 -10.47 -3.55
N HIS A 34 -3.28 -10.59 -4.87
CA HIS A 34 -3.02 -9.52 -5.81
C HIS A 34 -3.94 -9.71 -7.00
N TRP A 35 -4.69 -8.66 -7.32
CA TRP A 35 -5.41 -8.57 -8.58
C TRP A 35 -4.98 -7.31 -9.34
N ASN A 36 -5.01 -7.44 -10.65
CA ASN A 36 -4.84 -6.35 -11.59
C ASN A 36 -5.99 -6.35 -12.59
N GLY A 37 -6.36 -5.18 -13.07
CA GLY A 37 -7.35 -5.08 -14.13
C GLY A 37 -7.44 -3.70 -14.72
N VAL A 38 -8.23 -3.62 -15.78
CA VAL A 38 -8.34 -2.42 -16.60
C VAL A 38 -9.77 -1.88 -16.47
N ALA A 39 -9.89 -0.62 -16.06
CA ALA A 39 -11.16 0.09 -15.99
C ALA A 39 -11.12 1.28 -16.97
N GLY A 40 -11.72 1.11 -18.15
CA GLY A 40 -11.59 2.08 -19.24
C GLY A 40 -10.15 2.12 -19.78
N SER A 41 -9.44 3.22 -19.56
CA SER A 41 -8.03 3.42 -19.93
C SER A 41 -7.08 3.41 -18.73
N GLN A 42 -7.56 3.04 -17.54
CA GLN A 42 -6.80 3.00 -16.29
C GLN A 42 -6.33 1.57 -16.01
N GLU A 43 -5.11 1.42 -15.50
CA GLU A 43 -4.66 0.19 -14.84
C GLU A 43 -4.87 0.33 -13.33
N ILE A 44 -5.56 -0.63 -12.74
CA ILE A 44 -5.83 -0.71 -11.31
C ILE A 44 -5.19 -1.99 -10.78
N GLN A 45 -4.52 -1.88 -9.63
CA GLN A 45 -4.02 -3.03 -8.88
C GLN A 45 -4.51 -2.93 -7.44
N HIS A 46 -5.07 -4.02 -6.89
CA HIS A 46 -5.14 -4.17 -5.43
C HIS A 46 -4.27 -5.30 -4.94
N TRP A 47 -3.63 -5.02 -3.82
CA TRP A 47 -2.80 -5.97 -3.10
C TRP A 47 -3.34 -6.09 -1.69
N THR A 48 -3.51 -7.32 -1.23
CA THR A 48 -3.82 -7.60 0.16
C THR A 48 -2.57 -8.12 0.85
N ALA A 49 -2.03 -7.34 1.78
CA ALA A 49 -0.87 -7.71 2.58
C ALA A 49 -1.29 -8.10 4.00
N VAL A 50 -0.79 -9.22 4.50
CA VAL A 50 -1.14 -9.75 5.82
C VAL A 50 0.12 -9.95 6.66
N GLY A 51 0.05 -9.50 7.91
CA GLY A 51 1.08 -9.66 8.93
C GLY A 51 0.49 -10.08 10.27
N SER A 52 1.33 -10.26 11.28
CA SER A 52 0.91 -10.70 12.63
C SER A 52 -0.05 -9.73 13.31
N ARG A 53 -0.04 -8.45 12.90
CA ARG A 53 -0.85 -7.38 13.50
C ARG A 53 -2.11 -7.03 12.70
N GLY A 54 -2.35 -7.69 11.57
CA GLY A 54 -3.57 -7.52 10.77
C GLY A 54 -3.33 -7.52 9.26
N GLN A 55 -4.26 -6.91 8.54
CA GLN A 55 -4.28 -6.80 7.09
C GLN A 55 -4.17 -5.34 6.65
N LEU A 56 -3.47 -5.12 5.55
CA LEU A 56 -3.41 -3.87 4.80
C LEU A 56 -3.91 -4.14 3.39
N THR A 57 -4.72 -3.23 2.87
CA THR A 57 -5.10 -3.19 1.45
C THR A 57 -4.32 -2.07 0.79
N ILE A 58 -3.64 -2.36 -0.31
CA ILE A 58 -2.92 -1.38 -1.12
C ILE A 58 -3.64 -1.28 -2.46
N GLU A 59 -3.89 -0.05 -2.89
CA GLU A 59 -4.49 0.27 -4.18
C GLU A 59 -3.51 1.13 -4.96
N SER A 60 -3.26 0.77 -6.22
CA SER A 60 -2.59 1.63 -7.17
C SER A 60 -3.45 1.80 -8.41
N GLU A 61 -3.72 3.04 -8.79
CA GLU A 61 -4.44 3.36 -10.03
C GLU A 61 -3.67 4.46 -10.79
N THR A 62 -3.61 4.34 -12.11
CA THR A 62 -2.75 5.18 -12.98
C THR A 62 -2.85 6.68 -12.68
N TYR A 63 -4.06 7.22 -12.51
CA TYR A 63 -4.28 8.67 -12.31
C TYR A 63 -4.77 9.06 -10.91
N VAL A 64 -4.94 8.09 -10.01
CA VAL A 64 -5.30 8.35 -8.58
C VAL A 64 -4.10 8.16 -7.67
N GLY A 65 -3.12 7.37 -8.12
CA GLY A 65 -1.88 7.11 -7.41
C GLY A 65 -1.95 5.92 -6.48
N LEU A 66 -1.16 5.99 -5.40
CA LEU A 66 -0.91 4.87 -4.50
C LEU A 66 -1.54 5.16 -3.14
N SER A 67 -2.36 4.24 -2.64
CA SER A 67 -2.97 4.35 -1.33
C SER A 67 -2.93 3.06 -0.53
N VAL A 68 -2.96 3.19 0.79
CA VAL A 68 -2.96 2.09 1.75
C VAL A 68 -4.08 2.26 2.75
N GLU A 69 -4.85 1.21 2.97
CA GLU A 69 -5.97 1.14 3.90
C GLU A 69 -5.75 0.04 4.93
N GLY A 70 -6.11 0.33 6.19
CA GLY A 70 -5.95 -0.62 7.29
C GLY A 70 -6.11 0.05 8.65
N LEU A 71 -5.74 -0.67 9.72
CA LEU A 71 -5.81 -0.11 11.07
C LEU A 71 -4.89 1.11 11.22
N SER A 72 -5.36 2.18 11.87
CA SER A 72 -4.60 3.43 12.00
C SER A 72 -3.20 3.25 12.60
N SER A 73 -3.05 2.34 13.57
CA SER A 73 -1.76 2.00 14.17
C SER A 73 -0.79 1.37 13.18
N LEU A 74 -1.29 0.51 12.28
CA LEU A 74 -0.48 -0.12 11.24
C LEU A 74 -0.06 0.88 10.18
N ILE A 75 -0.96 1.77 9.78
CA ILE A 75 -0.64 2.84 8.84
C ILE A 75 0.41 3.78 9.43
N ALA A 76 0.36 4.10 10.72
CA ALA A 76 1.36 4.93 11.37
C ALA A 76 2.75 4.25 11.36
N ASP A 77 2.83 2.97 11.76
CA ASP A 77 4.08 2.18 11.69
C ASP A 77 4.63 2.13 10.25
N LEU A 78 3.75 1.88 9.27
CA LEU A 78 4.13 1.79 7.87
C LEU A 78 4.64 3.12 7.31
N LYS A 79 4.05 4.25 7.69
CA LYS A 79 4.52 5.59 7.32
C LYS A 79 5.95 5.83 7.79
N VAL A 80 6.22 5.52 9.07
CA VAL A 80 7.56 5.67 9.65
C VAL A 80 8.57 4.79 8.88
N GLN A 81 8.24 3.52 8.65
CA GLN A 81 9.13 2.61 7.92
C GLN A 81 9.35 3.05 6.47
N TYR A 82 8.28 3.51 5.80
CA TYR A 82 8.37 4.07 4.46
C TYR A 82 9.34 5.25 4.44
N GLU A 83 9.21 6.22 5.34
CA GLU A 83 10.09 7.39 5.44
C GLU A 83 11.58 7.02 5.64
N GLN A 84 11.88 5.92 6.33
CA GLN A 84 13.25 5.42 6.53
C GLN A 84 13.80 4.62 5.35
N THR A 85 12.93 4.16 4.44
CA THR A 85 13.32 3.40 3.27
C THR A 85 13.76 4.36 2.16
N LEU A 86 15.07 4.45 1.90
CA LEU A 86 15.66 5.19 0.77
C LEU A 86 15.74 4.32 -0.48
#